data_AF-A0A496QH33-F1
#
_entry.id   AF-A0A496QH33-F1
#
_cell.length_a   1.000
_cell.length_b   1.000
_cell.length_c   1.000
_cell.angle_alpha   90.00
_cell.angle_beta   90.00
_cell.angle_gamma   90.00
#
_symmetry.space_group_name_H-M   'P 1'
#
loop_
_entity.id
_entity.type
_entity.pdbx_description
1 polymer ?
#
loop_
_entity_poly.entity_id
_entity_poly.type
_entity_poly.pdbx_seq_one_letter_code
_entity_poly.pdbx_strand_id
1 'polypeptide(L)' 'MSINLCLWQRSHKYGKDYRYAHDYPEALVNQGYFPSELRERIYYRPTNRGHECVIKERLDKWRKILAQRRSHKGL' A
#
# COMPACT_ATOMS: atom_id res chain seq x y z
N MET A 1 -33.91 -4.30 -3.08
CA MET A 1 -33.12 -3.93 -1.89
C MET A 1 -31.65 -3.58 -2.22
N SER A 2 -31.33 -2.95 -3.36
CA SER A 2 -29.92 -2.68 -3.73
C SER A 2 -29.54 -1.20 -3.87
N ILE A 3 -30.52 -0.30 -3.98
CA ILE A 3 -30.28 1.14 -4.17
C ILE A 3 -29.79 1.81 -2.87
N ASN A 4 -30.27 1.36 -1.71
CA ASN A 4 -29.96 1.98 -0.41
C ASN A 4 -28.49 1.80 0.02
N LEU A 5 -27.84 0.69 -0.36
CA LEU A 5 -26.44 0.43 0.01
C LEU A 5 -25.46 1.39 -0.69
N CYS A 6 -25.70 1.68 -1.98
CA CYS A 6 -24.85 2.60 -2.76
C CYS A 6 -24.97 4.05 -2.26
N LEU A 7 -26.19 4.49 -1.93
CA LEU A 7 -26.43 5.81 -1.37
C LEU A 7 -25.75 5.98 -0.01
N TRP A 8 -25.80 4.96 0.84
CA TRP A 8 -25.13 4.96 2.14
C TRP A 8 -23.59 5.05 2.01
N GLN A 9 -22.99 4.31 1.08
CA GLN A 9 -21.54 4.36 0.85
C GLN A 9 -21.06 5.74 0.38
N ARG A 10 -21.84 6.41 -0.46
CA ARG A 10 -21.54 7.76 -0.93
C ARG A 10 -21.61 8.79 0.20
N SER A 11 -22.63 8.71 1.06
CA SER A 11 -22.78 9.60 2.22
C SER A 11 -21.63 9.46 3.21
N HIS A 12 -21.15 8.24 3.44
CA HIS A 12 -20.04 7.94 4.34
C HIS A 12 -18.66 8.11 3.70
N LYS A 13 -18.60 8.61 2.46
CA LYS A 13 -17.35 8.99 1.78
C LYS A 13 -16.32 7.84 1.68
N TYR A 14 -16.78 6.60 1.53
CA TYR A 14 -15.84 5.48 1.34
C TYR A 14 -15.00 5.67 0.07
N GLY A 15 -13.69 5.47 0.19
CA GLY A 15 -12.74 5.49 -0.94
C GLY A 15 -12.30 6.87 -1.44
N LYS A 16 -12.69 7.98 -0.79
CA LYS A 16 -12.33 9.33 -1.27
C LYS A 16 -10.82 9.64 -1.28
N ASP A 17 -10.06 9.03 -0.37
CA ASP A 17 -8.62 9.27 -0.24
C ASP A 17 -7.78 8.15 -0.86
N TYR A 18 -8.39 7.29 -1.69
CA TYR A 18 -7.67 6.26 -2.41
C TYR A 18 -6.74 6.91 -3.44
N ARG A 19 -5.44 6.60 -3.34
CA ARG A 19 -4.46 7.08 -4.31
C ARG A 19 -4.13 5.96 -5.29
N TYR A 20 -4.32 6.25 -6.57
CA TYR A 20 -4.00 5.34 -7.65
C TYR A 20 -2.49 5.27 -7.85
N ALA A 21 -1.90 4.09 -7.64
CA ALA A 21 -0.44 3.95 -7.58
C ALA A 21 0.27 4.29 -8.90
N HIS A 22 -0.39 4.10 -10.04
CA HIS A 22 0.22 4.31 -11.36
C HIS A 22 0.47 5.78 -11.71
N ASP A 23 -0.22 6.71 -11.05
CA ASP A 23 -0.02 8.14 -11.26
C ASP A 23 1.20 8.68 -10.50
N TYR A 24 1.77 7.88 -9.58
CA TYR A 24 2.89 8.29 -8.75
C TYR A 24 4.23 7.83 -9.36
N PRO A 25 5.33 8.56 -9.07
CA PRO A 25 6.68 8.11 -9.40
C PRO A 25 6.94 6.69 -8.92
N GLU A 26 7.65 5.91 -9.74
CA GLU A 26 7.95 4.49 -9.53
C GLU A 26 6.71 3.57 -9.41
N ALA A 27 5.52 4.05 -9.80
CA ALA A 27 4.23 3.38 -9.63
C ALA A 27 3.97 2.92 -8.18
N LEU A 28 4.44 3.71 -7.21
CA LEU A 28 4.36 3.41 -5.78
C LEU A 28 3.70 4.56 -5.04
N VAL A 29 2.82 4.22 -4.09
CA VAL A 29 2.20 5.18 -3.19
C VAL A 29 2.35 4.77 -1.73
N ASN A 30 2.71 5.73 -0.88
CA ASN A 30 2.83 5.52 0.56
C ASN A 30 1.45 5.61 1.21
N GLN A 31 0.62 4.58 1.04
CA GLN A 31 -0.69 4.45 1.68
C GLN A 31 -0.77 3.21 2.58
N GLY A 32 -1.53 3.33 3.68
CA GLY A 32 -1.79 2.22 4.58
C GLY A 32 -2.90 1.34 4.02
N TYR A 33 -2.54 0.16 3.53
CA TYR A 33 -3.52 -0.82 3.02
C TYR A 33 -4.09 -1.72 4.12
N PHE A 34 -3.34 -1.89 5.21
CA PHE A 34 -3.78 -2.64 6.37
C PHE A 34 -4.60 -1.75 7.33
N PRO A 35 -5.58 -2.35 8.05
CA PRO A 35 -6.18 -1.74 9.23
C PRO A 35 -5.10 -1.26 10.20
N SER A 36 -5.38 -0.21 10.97
CA SER A 36 -4.44 0.37 11.95
C SER A 36 -3.81 -0.68 12.86
N GLU A 37 -4.60 -1.67 13.29
CA GLU A 37 -4.21 -2.77 14.18
C GLU A 37 -3.16 -3.73 13.57
N LEU A 38 -3.03 -3.76 12.24
CA LEU A 38 -2.18 -4.72 11.53
C LEU A 38 -1.05 -4.04 10.73
N ARG A 39 -0.89 -2.72 10.84
CA ARG A 39 0.03 -1.94 9.99
C ARG A 39 1.50 -2.37 10.05
N GLU A 40 1.92 -3.02 11.13
CA GLU A 40 3.32 -3.39 11.36
C GLU A 40 3.61 -4.87 11.11
N ARG A 41 2.62 -5.68 10.72
CA ARG A 41 2.81 -7.12 10.54
C ARG A 41 3.34 -7.44 9.14
N ILE A 42 4.41 -8.24 9.09
CA ILE A 42 5.01 -8.77 7.86
C ILE A 42 4.59 -10.23 7.71
N TYR A 43 3.70 -10.51 6.74
CA TYR A 43 3.17 -11.84 6.49
C TYR A 43 4.02 -12.67 5.50
N TYR A 44 4.68 -12.02 4.54
CA TYR A 44 5.48 -12.70 3.52
C TYR A 44 6.96 -12.39 3.67
N ARG A 45 7.78 -13.44 3.80
CA ARG A 45 9.24 -13.39 3.87
C ARG A 45 9.81 -14.30 2.76
N PRO A 46 10.18 -13.74 1.60
CA PRO A 46 10.70 -14.53 0.50
C PRO A 46 12.05 -15.17 0.86
N THR A 47 12.30 -16.37 0.35
CA THR A 47 13.60 -17.04 0.48
C THR A 47 14.55 -16.62 -0.64
N ASN A 48 15.81 -17.05 -0.57
CA ASN A 48 16.82 -16.77 -1.61
C ASN A 48 16.83 -17.82 -2.74
N ARG A 49 15.84 -18.72 -2.80
CA ARG A 49 15.85 -19.85 -3.74
C ARG A 49 15.07 -19.52 -5.01
N GLY A 50 15.68 -19.76 -6.16
CA GLY A 50 15.02 -19.62 -7.46
C GLY A 50 14.43 -18.23 -7.69
N HIS A 51 13.20 -18.18 -8.20
CA HIS A 51 12.51 -16.93 -8.54
C HIS A 51 12.18 -16.05 -7.33
N GLU A 52 12.13 -16.61 -6.11
CA GLU A 52 11.88 -15.81 -4.90
C GLU A 52 12.99 -14.81 -4.63
N CYS A 53 14.21 -15.08 -5.09
CA CYS A 53 15.32 -14.14 -4.99
C CYS A 53 15.00 -12.80 -5.68
N VAL A 54 14.46 -12.86 -6.91
CA VAL A 54 14.06 -11.67 -7.68
C VAL A 54 12.91 -10.92 -7.00
N ILE A 55 11.96 -11.67 -6.43
CA ILE A 55 10.85 -11.08 -5.66
C ILE A 55 11.39 -10.34 -4.43
N LYS A 56 12.35 -10.93 -3.72
CA LYS A 56 13.01 -10.33 -2.56
C LYS A 56 13.71 -9.03 -2.93
N GLU A 57 14.54 -9.04 -3.98
CA GLU A 57 15.23 -7.83 -4.46
C GLU A 57 14.25 -6.70 -4.79
N ARG A 58 13.15 -7.03 -5.48
CA ARG A 58 12.11 -6.06 -5.82
C ARG A 58 11.40 -5.50 -4.58
N LEU A 59 11.03 -6.36 -3.64
CA LEU A 59 10.42 -5.96 -2.38
C LEU A 59 11.34 -5.06 -1.55
N ASP A 60 12.64 -5.38 -1.50
CA ASP A 60 13.62 -4.59 -0.77
C ASP A 60 13.84 -3.22 -1.41
N LYS A 61 13.85 -3.13 -2.75
CA LYS A 61 13.85 -1.84 -3.47
C LYS A 61 12.64 -0.98 -3.09
N TRP A 62 11.43 -1.55 -3.10
CA TRP A 62 10.21 -0.83 -2.74
C TRP A 62 10.23 -0.35 -1.29
N ARG A 63 10.69 -1.19 -0.35
CA ARG A 63 10.84 -0.83 1.07
C ARG A 63 11.78 0.35 1.27
N LYS A 64 12.91 0.39 0.55
CA LYS A 64 13.86 1.52 0.58
C LYS A 64 13.21 2.83 0.11
N ILE A 65 12.54 2.80 -1.05
CA ILE A 65 11.82 3.97 -1.59
C ILE A 65 10.77 4.47 -0.60
N LEU A 66 9.96 3.56 -0.04
CA LEU A 66 8.94 3.93 0.93
C LEU A 66 9.53 4.47 2.23
N ALA A 67 10.65 3.93 2.72
CA ALA A 67 11.35 4.44 3.90
C ALA A 67 11.89 5.86 3.67
N GLN A 68 12.51 6.13 2.52
CA GLN A 68 12.99 7.47 2.14
C GLN A 68 11.85 8.49 2.04
N ARG A 69 10.71 8.08 1.47
CA ARG A 69 9.53 8.95 1.41
C ARG A 69 8.91 9.22 2.77
N ARG A 70 9.02 8.29 3.72
CA ARG A 70 8.57 8.50 5.11
C ARG A 70 9.46 9.51 5.82
N SER A 71 10.79 9.43 5.68
CA SER A 71 11.71 10.39 6.30
C SER A 71 11.55 11.80 5.72
N HIS A 72 11.35 11.93 4.41
CA HIS A 72 11.15 13.25 3.77
C HIS A 72 9.86 13.95 4.19
N LYS A 73 8.80 13.19 4.53
CA LYS A 73 7.49 13.75 4.93
C LYS A 73 7.43 14.20 6.40
N GLY A 74 8.51 14.02 7.15
CA GLY A 74 8.63 14.40 8.57
C GLY A 74 9.31 15.74 8.84
N LEU A 75 9.50 16.56 7.80
CA LEU A 75 9.94 17.97 7.85
C LEU A 75 8.76 18.89 7.52
#